data_AF-A0A4Z1DME6-F1
#
_entry.id   AF-A0A4Z1DME6-F1
#
_cell.length_a   1.000
_cell.length_b   1.000
_cell.length_c   1.000
_cell.angle_alpha   90.00
_cell.angle_beta   90.00
_cell.angle_gamma   90.00
#
_symmetry.space_group_name_H-M   'P 1'
#
loop_
_entity.id
_entity.type
_entity.pdbx_description
1 polymer ?
#
loop_
_entity_poly.entity_id
_entity_poly.type
_entity_poly.pdbx_seq_one_letter_code
_entity_poly.pdbx_strand_id
1 'polypeptide(L)'
;MAWFLGIGITGVVLLVLSLIFDGLLDGLFDGALGGALDGWLSLPVVAGFLSMTGFGGVIAHEGLGVAPVGATAIGAVAGVGAAWLTYRLSRLLLRDQTDATPTGDDLIGTSGNVVTAIPAGGFGEILVRLGGQTVKFAARSAVPVARGSEVWVEAVPSPTSVVVRPVER
;
A
#
# COMPACT_ATOMS: atom_id res chain seq x y z
N MET A 1 1.46 4.70 -40.78
CA MET A 1 1.78 5.83 -39.88
C MET A 1 0.64 6.18 -38.96
N ALA A 2 -0.53 6.56 -39.50
CA ALA A 2 -1.69 6.96 -38.70
C ALA A 2 -2.10 5.92 -37.65
N TRP A 3 -1.93 4.63 -37.95
CA TRP A 3 -2.22 3.56 -37.01
C TRP A 3 -1.30 3.54 -35.78
N PHE A 4 0.01 3.69 -35.97
CA PHE A 4 0.98 3.73 -34.86
C PHE A 4 0.78 4.97 -34.00
N LEU A 5 0.57 6.13 -34.63
CA LEU A 5 0.31 7.37 -33.92
C LEU A 5 -1.03 7.33 -33.18
N GLY A 6 -2.06 6.73 -33.79
CA GLY A 6 -3.36 6.50 -33.17
C GLY A 6 -3.23 5.66 -31.90
N ILE A 7 -2.53 4.51 -31.97
CA ILE A 7 -2.25 3.66 -30.81
C ILE A 7 -1.49 4.43 -29.71
N GLY A 8 -0.47 5.21 -30.11
CA GLY A 8 0.33 6.00 -29.19
C GLY A 8 -0.50 7.03 -28.42
N ILE A 9 -1.32 7.80 -29.14
CA ILE A 9 -2.22 8.82 -28.60
C ILE A 9 -3.32 8.18 -27.74
N THR A 10 -3.91 7.07 -28.18
CA THR A 10 -4.89 6.34 -27.38
C THR A 10 -4.29 5.92 -26.04
N GLY A 11 -3.05 5.43 -26.02
CA GLY A 11 -2.33 5.17 -24.77
C GLY A 11 -2.21 6.41 -23.87
N VAL A 12 -1.89 7.58 -24.43
CA VAL A 12 -1.76 8.82 -23.64
C VAL A 12 -3.10 9.26 -23.08
N VAL A 13 -4.16 9.22 -23.90
CA VAL A 13 -5.52 9.56 -23.46
C VAL A 13 -5.97 8.61 -22.34
N LEU A 14 -5.71 7.30 -22.48
CA LEU A 14 -5.98 6.33 -21.43
C LEU A 14 -5.18 6.63 -20.16
N LEU A 15 -3.93 7.05 -20.27
CA LEU A 15 -3.09 7.44 -19.13
C LEU A 15 -3.67 8.66 -18.41
N VAL A 16 -4.09 9.68 -19.17
CA VAL A 16 -4.73 10.89 -18.62
C VAL A 16 -6.05 10.54 -17.93
N LEU A 17 -6.87 9.69 -18.53
CA LEU A 17 -8.12 9.22 -17.92
C LEU A 17 -7.85 8.41 -16.64
N SER A 18 -6.86 7.52 -16.66
CA SER A 18 -6.43 6.76 -15.49
C SER A 18 -6.00 7.68 -14.35
N LEU A 19 -5.30 8.78 -14.67
CA LEU A 19 -4.84 9.72 -13.65
C LEU A 19 -5.99 10.58 -13.07
N ILE A 20 -6.97 10.97 -13.90
CA ILE A 20 -8.10 11.80 -13.47
C ILE A 20 -9.11 10.98 -12.66
N PHE A 21 -9.36 9.75 -13.07
CA PHE A 21 -10.38 8.85 -12.50
C PHE A 21 -9.76 7.70 -11.70
N ASP A 22 -8.58 7.96 -11.12
CA ASP A 22 -7.86 7.01 -10.27
C ASP A 22 -8.79 6.48 -9.16
N GLY A 23 -8.79 5.17 -8.92
CA GLY A 23 -9.69 4.49 -7.97
C GLY A 23 -11.11 4.19 -8.47
N LEU A 24 -11.77 5.05 -9.27
CA LEU A 24 -13.10 4.74 -9.85
C LEU A 24 -12.98 3.69 -10.97
N LEU A 25 -12.01 3.90 -11.86
CA LEU A 25 -11.78 2.96 -12.94
C LEU A 25 -11.22 1.65 -12.38
N ASP A 26 -10.22 1.72 -11.48
CA ASP A 26 -9.69 0.52 -10.84
C ASP A 26 -10.80 -0.29 -10.15
N GLY A 27 -11.69 0.33 -9.35
CA GLY A 27 -12.80 -0.38 -8.72
C GLY A 27 -13.82 -0.99 -9.71
N LEU A 28 -14.06 -0.36 -10.86
CA LEU A 28 -14.95 -0.89 -11.90
C LEU A 28 -14.31 -2.05 -12.67
N PHE A 29 -13.02 -1.94 -13.01
CA PHE A 29 -12.30 -2.97 -13.76
C PHE A 29 -11.95 -4.18 -12.89
N ASP A 30 -11.61 -4.00 -11.61
CA ASP A 30 -11.37 -5.11 -10.68
C ASP A 30 -12.66 -5.92 -10.44
N GLY A 31 -13.80 -5.24 -10.34
CA GLY A 31 -15.12 -5.86 -10.23
C GLY A 31 -15.59 -6.60 -11.49
N ALA A 32 -15.12 -6.20 -12.68
CA ALA A 32 -15.55 -6.75 -13.97
C ALA A 32 -14.59 -7.82 -14.55
N LEU A 33 -13.29 -7.72 -14.30
CA LEU A 33 -12.26 -8.60 -14.89
C LEU A 33 -11.75 -9.69 -13.95
N GLY A 34 -12.21 -9.71 -12.69
CA GLY A 34 -11.81 -10.69 -11.68
C GLY A 34 -10.36 -10.49 -11.25
N GLY A 35 -10.14 -10.32 -9.95
CA GLY A 35 -8.85 -9.98 -9.33
C GLY A 35 -7.67 -10.97 -9.53
N ALA A 36 -7.69 -11.82 -10.56
CA ALA A 36 -6.57 -12.68 -10.96
C ALA A 36 -5.43 -11.91 -11.66
N LEU A 37 -5.66 -10.67 -12.11
CA LEU A 37 -4.66 -9.82 -12.79
C LEU A 37 -4.28 -8.58 -11.97
N ASP A 38 -4.46 -8.66 -10.66
CA ASP A 38 -4.28 -7.57 -9.72
C ASP A 38 -2.87 -6.95 -9.87
N GLY A 39 -2.84 -5.71 -10.32
CA GLY A 39 -1.61 -4.95 -10.62
C GLY A 39 -0.91 -5.22 -11.97
N TRP A 40 -1.06 -6.38 -12.62
CA TRP A 40 -0.45 -6.63 -13.95
C TRP A 40 -1.22 -6.00 -15.10
N LEU A 41 -2.54 -5.81 -14.94
CA LEU A 41 -3.39 -5.19 -15.95
C LEU A 41 -3.94 -3.84 -15.49
N SER A 42 -3.19 -3.13 -14.63
CA SER A 42 -3.58 -1.78 -14.23
C SER A 42 -3.65 -0.86 -15.45
N LEU A 43 -4.61 0.06 -15.43
CA LEU A 43 -4.81 1.04 -16.50
C LEU A 43 -3.53 1.81 -16.86
N PRO A 44 -2.69 2.22 -15.90
CA PRO A 44 -1.40 2.85 -16.21
C PRO A 44 -0.42 1.94 -16.96
N VAL A 45 -0.38 0.64 -16.65
CA VAL A 45 0.51 -0.34 -17.32
C VAL A 45 0.07 -0.54 -18.76
N VAL A 46 -1.24 -0.70 -19.00
CA VAL A 46 -1.82 -0.86 -20.34
C VAL A 46 -1.66 0.43 -21.15
N ALA A 47 -1.89 1.59 -20.55
CA ALA A 47 -1.70 2.89 -21.17
C ALA A 47 -0.24 3.11 -21.57
N GLY A 48 0.71 2.83 -20.67
CA GLY A 48 2.14 2.88 -20.94
C GLY A 48 2.58 1.94 -22.06
N PHE A 49 2.06 0.69 -22.07
CA PHE A 49 2.29 -0.27 -23.13
C PHE A 49 1.84 0.25 -24.50
N LEU A 50 0.59 0.73 -24.60
CA LEU A 50 0.01 1.25 -25.83
C LEU A 50 0.76 2.50 -26.32
N SER A 51 1.06 3.44 -25.43
CA SER A 51 1.84 4.63 -25.78
C SER A 51 3.20 4.27 -26.33
N MET A 52 3.97 3.43 -25.62
CA MET A 52 5.33 3.09 -26.06
C MET A 52 5.36 2.16 -27.27
N THR A 53 4.34 1.33 -27.47
CA THR A 53 4.20 0.54 -28.72
C THR A 53 3.90 1.44 -29.91
N GLY A 54 2.97 2.40 -29.76
CA GLY A 54 2.61 3.33 -30.81
C GLY A 54 3.74 4.29 -31.17
N PHE A 55 4.28 5.02 -30.18
CA PHE A 55 5.38 5.97 -30.42
C PHE A 55 6.68 5.27 -30.78
N GLY A 56 7.01 4.13 -30.16
CA GLY A 56 8.17 3.32 -30.53
C GLY A 56 8.10 2.80 -31.96
N GLY A 57 6.89 2.42 -32.42
CA GLY A 57 6.65 2.05 -33.82
C GLY A 57 6.85 3.22 -34.79
N VAL A 58 6.37 4.43 -34.45
CA VAL A 58 6.61 5.64 -35.27
C VAL A 58 8.10 5.95 -35.36
N ILE A 59 8.81 5.96 -34.23
CA ILE A 59 10.26 6.25 -34.18
C ILE A 59 11.05 5.21 -34.97
N ALA A 60 10.71 3.92 -34.85
CA ALA A 60 11.39 2.86 -35.59
C ALA A 60 11.13 2.95 -37.11
N HIS A 61 9.91 3.32 -37.50
CA HIS A 61 9.57 3.41 -38.91
C HIS A 61 10.16 4.67 -39.57
N GLU A 62 9.96 5.84 -38.98
CA GLU A 62 10.35 7.14 -39.55
C GLU A 62 11.81 7.50 -39.23
N GLY A 63 12.28 7.19 -38.03
CA GLY A 63 13.62 7.53 -37.58
C GLY A 63 14.70 6.57 -38.08
N LEU A 64 14.36 5.28 -38.22
CA LEU A 64 15.30 4.22 -38.59
C LEU A 64 15.01 3.58 -39.95
N GLY A 65 13.94 3.99 -40.64
CA GLY A 65 13.58 3.49 -41.97
C GLY A 65 13.18 2.01 -42.00
N VAL A 66 12.79 1.45 -40.86
CA VAL A 66 12.50 0.01 -40.73
C VAL A 66 11.13 -0.29 -41.33
N ALA A 67 11.00 -1.40 -42.07
CA ALA A 67 9.72 -1.82 -42.63
C ALA A 67 8.62 -1.93 -41.55
N PRO A 68 7.32 -1.73 -41.89
CA PRO A 68 6.24 -1.68 -40.91
C PRO A 68 6.18 -2.87 -39.94
N VAL A 69 6.50 -4.08 -40.44
CA VAL A 69 6.55 -5.30 -39.61
C VAL A 69 7.66 -5.21 -38.55
N GLY A 70 8.84 -4.75 -38.93
CA GLY A 70 9.97 -4.56 -38.01
C GLY A 70 9.71 -3.41 -37.02
N ALA A 71 9.07 -2.33 -37.49
CA ALA A 71 8.66 -1.22 -36.63
C ALA A 71 7.66 -1.66 -35.55
N THR A 72 6.70 -2.53 -35.89
CA THR A 72 5.77 -3.11 -34.90
C THR A 72 6.51 -3.97 -33.87
N ALA A 73 7.48 -4.78 -34.30
CA ALA A 73 8.27 -5.60 -33.39
C ALA A 73 9.08 -4.73 -32.41
N ILE A 74 9.74 -3.69 -32.90
CA ILE A 74 10.52 -2.75 -32.07
C ILE A 74 9.59 -2.00 -31.11
N GLY A 75 8.45 -1.51 -31.61
CA GLY A 75 7.42 -0.87 -30.79
C GLY A 75 6.92 -1.80 -29.69
N ALA A 76 6.58 -3.05 -30.01
CA ALA A 76 6.10 -4.02 -29.03
C ALA A 76 7.14 -4.32 -27.94
N VAL A 77 8.42 -4.46 -28.31
CA VAL A 77 9.52 -4.65 -27.33
C VAL A 77 9.65 -3.43 -26.42
N ALA A 78 9.59 -2.21 -26.97
CA ALA A 78 9.61 -0.99 -26.18
C ALA A 78 8.38 -0.88 -25.26
N GLY A 79 7.20 -1.26 -25.76
CA GLY A 79 5.95 -1.32 -25.01
C GLY A 79 6.02 -2.27 -23.82
N VAL A 80 6.50 -3.51 -24.02
CA VAL A 80 6.68 -4.48 -22.94
C VAL A 80 7.67 -3.97 -21.90
N GLY A 81 8.77 -3.35 -22.33
CA GLY A 81 9.75 -2.74 -21.42
C GLY A 81 9.14 -1.64 -20.55
N ALA A 82 8.31 -0.77 -21.15
CA ALA A 82 7.60 0.28 -20.44
C ALA A 82 6.55 -0.29 -19.47
N ALA A 83 5.75 -1.25 -19.91
CA ALA A 83 4.76 -1.94 -19.08
C ALA A 83 5.42 -2.58 -17.85
N TRP A 84 6.53 -3.29 -18.07
CA TRP A 84 7.31 -3.93 -17.01
C TRP A 84 7.88 -2.91 -16.02
N LEU A 85 8.42 -1.79 -16.50
CA LEU A 85 8.96 -0.73 -15.66
C LEU A 85 7.85 -0.11 -14.79
N THR A 86 6.71 0.25 -15.39
CA THR A 86 5.56 0.79 -14.67
C THR A 86 5.09 -0.18 -13.59
N TYR A 87 4.89 -1.45 -13.95
CA TYR A 87 4.49 -2.48 -12.99
C TYR A 87 5.49 -2.60 -11.83
N ARG A 88 6.79 -2.65 -12.13
CA ARG A 88 7.84 -2.79 -11.12
C ARG A 88 7.88 -1.58 -10.20
N LEU A 89 7.73 -0.36 -10.73
CA LEU A 89 7.68 0.87 -9.95
C LEU A 89 6.46 0.90 -9.02
N SER A 90 5.28 0.58 -9.54
CA SER A 90 4.07 0.43 -8.72
C SER A 90 4.30 -0.57 -7.60
N ARG A 91 4.81 -1.76 -7.93
CA ARG A 91 5.03 -2.83 -6.93
C ARG A 91 6.12 -2.51 -5.92
N LEU A 92 7.08 -1.63 -6.24
CA LEU A 92 8.03 -1.11 -5.27
C LEU A 92 7.38 -0.11 -4.31
N LEU A 93 6.59 0.82 -4.84
CA LEU A 93 5.91 1.83 -4.03
C LEU A 93 4.89 1.18 -3.08
N LEU A 94 4.21 0.13 -3.53
CA LEU A 94 3.29 -0.64 -2.71
C LEU A 94 4.00 -1.59 -1.72
N ARG A 95 5.33 -1.75 -1.79
CA ARG A 95 6.05 -2.71 -0.96
C ARG A 95 6.27 -2.24 0.49
N ASP A 96 5.81 -1.04 0.84
CA ASP A 96 6.25 -0.33 2.05
C ASP A 96 5.32 -0.39 3.27
N GLN A 97 4.32 -1.28 3.34
CA GLN A 97 3.36 -1.25 4.48
C GLN A 97 2.89 -2.60 5.02
N THR A 98 3.80 -3.49 5.41
CA THR A 98 3.38 -4.63 6.26
C THR A 98 4.42 -4.95 7.34
N ASP A 99 4.71 -3.97 8.20
CA ASP A 99 4.67 -4.38 9.61
C ASP A 99 3.20 -4.76 9.86
N ALA A 100 2.97 -5.99 10.34
CA ALA A 100 1.63 -6.49 10.59
C ALA A 100 0.83 -5.44 11.35
N THR A 101 -0.42 -5.18 10.93
CA THR A 101 -1.30 -4.25 11.65
C THR A 101 -1.30 -4.66 13.11
N PRO A 102 -0.80 -3.82 14.04
CA PRO A 102 -0.65 -4.25 15.41
C PRO A 102 -2.00 -4.66 15.97
N THR A 103 -2.08 -5.92 16.38
CA THR A 103 -3.29 -6.52 16.93
C THR A 103 -3.30 -6.39 18.45
N GLY A 104 -4.48 -6.57 19.05
CA GLY A 104 -4.60 -6.57 20.51
C GLY A 104 -3.70 -7.62 21.17
N ASP A 105 -3.44 -8.74 20.50
CA ASP A 105 -2.57 -9.79 21.02
C ASP A 105 -1.09 -9.37 21.05
N ASP A 106 -0.66 -8.48 20.16
CA ASP A 106 0.70 -7.92 20.16
C ASP A 106 0.97 -7.00 21.36
N LEU A 107 -0.09 -6.54 22.05
CA LEU A 107 0.05 -5.77 23.28
C LEU A 107 0.42 -6.67 24.46
N ILE A 108 0.05 -7.96 24.44
CA ILE A 108 0.29 -8.88 25.56
C ILE A 108 1.80 -9.09 25.73
N GLY A 109 2.30 -8.90 26.96
CA GLY A 109 3.72 -8.98 27.26
C GLY A 109 4.52 -7.71 26.95
N THR A 110 3.90 -6.67 26.39
CA THR A 110 4.56 -5.38 26.18
C THR A 110 4.55 -4.56 27.47
N SER A 111 5.64 -3.82 27.74
CA SER A 111 5.71 -2.88 28.86
C SER A 111 5.19 -1.49 28.48
N GLY A 112 4.56 -0.84 29.45
CA GLY A 112 4.01 0.50 29.30
C GLY A 112 4.18 1.33 30.56
N ASN A 113 3.99 2.64 30.43
CA ASN A 113 4.09 3.58 31.55
C ASN A 113 2.73 4.15 31.91
N VAL A 114 2.40 4.15 33.20
CA VAL A 114 1.14 4.68 33.72
C VAL A 114 1.16 6.21 33.67
N VAL A 115 0.23 6.81 32.93
CA VAL A 115 0.07 8.28 32.85
C VAL A 115 -1.00 8.77 33.81
N THR A 116 -2.06 8.00 33.98
CA THR A 116 -3.15 8.27 34.92
C THR A 116 -3.21 7.12 35.90
N ALA A 117 -3.09 7.43 37.20
CA ALA A 117 -3.04 6.43 38.27
C ALA A 117 -4.23 5.46 38.17
N ILE A 118 -3.97 4.18 38.40
CA ILE A 118 -4.96 3.11 38.27
C ILE A 118 -5.43 2.74 39.69
N PRO A 119 -6.66 3.07 40.10
CA PRO A 119 -7.20 2.66 41.39
C PRO A 119 -7.59 1.17 41.37
N ALA A 120 -7.64 0.51 42.53
CA ALA A 120 -8.11 -0.87 42.64
C ALA A 120 -9.54 -1.01 42.09
N GLY A 121 -9.72 -1.84 41.06
CA GLY A 121 -11.02 -2.09 40.42
C GLY A 121 -11.55 -0.96 39.51
N GLY A 122 -10.79 0.12 39.31
CA GLY A 122 -11.14 1.19 38.38
C GLY A 122 -10.27 1.21 37.12
N PHE A 123 -10.44 2.26 36.33
CA PHE A 123 -9.65 2.50 35.14
C PHE A 123 -8.65 3.63 35.38
N GLY A 124 -7.42 3.42 34.94
CA GLY A 124 -6.46 4.48 34.68
C GLY A 124 -6.03 4.43 33.22
N GLU A 125 -4.88 5.01 32.91
CA GLU A 125 -4.40 5.10 31.52
C GLU A 125 -2.90 4.86 31.47
N ILE A 126 -2.49 4.10 30.45
CA ILE A 126 -1.08 3.79 30.18
C ILE A 126 -0.70 4.23 28.77
N LEU A 127 0.58 4.48 28.57
CA LEU A 127 1.20 4.61 27.26
C LEU A 127 2.01 3.35 26.97
N VAL A 128 1.69 2.70 25.86
CA VAL A 128 2.39 1.52 25.35
C VAL A 128 3.03 1.88 24.01
N ARG A 129 4.23 1.36 23.76
CA ARG A 129 4.92 1.55 22.48
C ARG A 129 4.65 0.36 21.58
N LEU A 130 3.93 0.58 20.49
CA LEU A 130 3.49 -0.44 19.54
C LEU A 130 3.88 -0.01 18.13
N GLY A 131 4.64 -0.84 17.41
CA GLY A 131 5.09 -0.51 16.04
C GLY A 131 5.86 0.82 15.94
N GLY A 132 6.61 1.18 16.98
CA GLY A 132 7.34 2.45 17.04
C GLY A 132 6.51 3.68 17.45
N GLN A 133 5.18 3.58 17.51
CA GLN A 133 4.27 4.63 17.95
C GLN A 133 3.89 4.47 19.43
N THR A 134 3.66 5.57 20.12
CA THR A 134 3.16 5.56 21.51
C THR A 134 1.65 5.73 21.50
N VAL A 135 0.93 4.71 21.94
CA VAL A 135 -0.54 4.67 21.95
C VAL A 135 -1.05 4.63 23.38
N LYS A 136 -2.17 5.30 23.63
CA LYS A 136 -2.80 5.40 24.94
C LYS A 136 -3.92 4.36 25.08
N PHE A 137 -3.87 3.57 26.14
CA PHE A 137 -4.90 2.58 26.44
C PHE A 137 -5.49 2.78 27.84
N ALA A 138 -6.76 2.45 28.00
CA ALA A 138 -7.39 2.38 29.31
C ALA A 138 -6.90 1.13 30.04
N ALA A 139 -6.29 1.31 31.21
CA ALA A 139 -5.66 0.24 31.95
C ALA A 139 -6.45 -0.11 33.21
N ARG A 140 -6.60 -1.42 33.47
CA ARG A 140 -7.14 -1.94 34.73
C ARG A 140 -6.09 -2.82 35.41
N SER A 141 -5.98 -2.70 36.72
CA SER A 141 -5.06 -3.49 37.55
C SER A 141 -5.80 -4.04 38.77
N ALA A 142 -5.37 -5.21 39.25
CA ALA A 142 -5.90 -5.80 40.49
C ALA A 142 -5.44 -5.00 41.73
N VAL A 143 -4.25 -4.39 41.66
CA VAL A 143 -3.64 -3.60 42.74
C VAL A 143 -3.57 -2.13 42.30
N PRO A 144 -3.69 -1.15 43.21
CA PRO A 144 -3.49 0.25 42.86
C PRO A 144 -2.08 0.50 42.27
N VAL A 145 -2.00 1.20 41.15
CA VAL A 145 -0.72 1.56 40.50
C VAL A 145 -0.59 3.07 40.39
N ALA A 146 0.51 3.60 40.91
CA ALA A 146 0.81 5.03 40.87
C ALA A 146 1.22 5.49 39.47
N ARG A 147 0.93 6.75 39.17
CA ARG A 147 1.43 7.41 37.94
C ARG A 147 2.95 7.32 37.86
N GLY A 148 3.47 7.04 36.66
CA GLY A 148 4.89 6.90 36.38
C GLY A 148 5.46 5.50 36.64
N SER A 149 4.64 4.56 37.11
CA SER A 149 5.06 3.17 37.29
C SER A 149 5.10 2.44 35.95
N GLU A 150 6.05 1.53 35.80
CA GLU A 150 6.10 0.59 34.68
C GLU A 150 5.17 -0.59 34.94
N VAL A 151 4.41 -0.98 33.92
CA VAL A 151 3.44 -2.07 33.98
C VAL A 151 3.58 -2.98 32.77
N TRP A 152 3.23 -4.26 32.93
CA TRP A 152 3.15 -5.23 31.84
C TRP A 152 1.69 -5.54 31.51
N VAL A 153 1.38 -5.60 30.22
CA VAL A 153 0.05 -5.98 29.74
C VAL A 153 -0.11 -7.50 29.83
N GLU A 154 -1.09 -7.96 30.59
CA GLU A 154 -1.40 -9.38 30.77
C GLU A 154 -2.53 -9.86 29.85
N ALA A 155 -3.50 -8.99 29.57
CA ALA A 155 -4.63 -9.32 28.71
C ALA A 155 -5.21 -8.07 28.05
N VAL A 156 -5.88 -8.27 26.91
CA VAL A 156 -6.56 -7.21 26.15
C VAL A 156 -8.04 -7.53 26.04
N PRO A 157 -8.87 -7.15 27.03
CA PRO A 157 -10.30 -7.40 27.00
C PRO A 157 -11.03 -6.62 25.89
N SER A 158 -10.49 -5.49 25.43
CA SER A 158 -11.07 -4.73 24.31
C SER A 158 -9.99 -3.99 23.51
N PRO A 159 -10.29 -3.52 22.29
CA PRO A 159 -9.34 -2.75 21.47
C PRO A 159 -8.84 -1.45 22.11
N THR A 160 -9.48 -0.99 23.19
CA THR A 160 -9.16 0.27 23.89
C THR A 160 -8.81 0.05 25.36
N SER A 161 -8.91 -1.19 25.86
CA SER A 161 -8.69 -1.50 27.27
C SER A 161 -7.79 -2.71 27.46
N VAL A 162 -6.85 -2.57 28.38
CA VAL A 162 -5.84 -3.57 28.72
C VAL A 162 -5.84 -3.83 30.23
N VAL A 163 -5.57 -5.08 30.60
CA VAL A 163 -5.31 -5.49 31.98
C VAL A 163 -3.81 -5.51 32.18
N VAL A 164 -3.35 -4.86 33.24
CA VAL A 164 -1.92 -4.70 33.52
C VAL A 164 -1.57 -5.12 34.93
N ARG A 165 -0.32 -5.58 35.08
CA ARG A 165 0.31 -5.86 36.37
C ARG A 165 1.55 -4.98 36.54
N PRO A 166 1.78 -4.40 37.74
CA PRO A 166 3.01 -3.67 38.02
C PRO A 166 4.24 -4.59 37.92
N VAL A 167 5.33 -4.04 37.40
CA VAL A 167 6.62 -4.73 37.37
C VAL A 167 7.24 -4.64 38.76
N GLU A 168 7.36 -5.78 39.43
CA GLU A 168 8.17 -5.90 40.66
C GLU A 168 9.65 -5.91 40.24
N ARG A 169 10.42 -4.98 40.78
CA ARG A 169 11.86 -4.87 40.53
C ARG A 169 12.66 -5.35 41.72
#